data_AF-A0A923XJH4-F1
#
_entry.id   AF-A0A923XJH4-F1
#
_cell.length_a   1.000
_cell.length_b   1.000
_cell.length_c   1.000
_cell.angle_alpha   90.00
_cell.angle_beta   90.00
_cell.angle_gamma   90.00
#
_symmetry.space_group_name_H-M   'P 1'
#
loop_
_entity.id
_entity.type
_entity.pdbx_description
1 polymer ?
#
loop_
_entity_poly.entity_id
_entity_poly.type
_entity_poly.pdbx_seq_one_letter_code
_entity_poly.pdbx_strand_id
1 'polypeptide(L)' 'SHLVEGRQDIVRGREGLVYGQSVTDGCIGWDSTVAVVSQLAAAVRARRALGAA' A
#
# COMPACT_ATOMS: atom_id res chain seq x y z
N SER A 1 -3.74 -0.42 -0.47
CA SER A 1 -2.56 -1.23 -0.13
C SER A 1 -2.92 -2.20 0.97
N HIS A 2 -2.11 -3.22 1.18
CA HIS A 2 -2.31 -4.20 2.24
C HIS A 2 -0.98 -4.75 2.73
N LEU A 3 -0.98 -5.62 3.74
CA LEU A 3 0.26 -6.15 4.33
C LEU A 3 1.01 -7.02 3.30
N VAL A 4 0.27 -7.95 2.69
CA VAL A 4 0.70 -8.82 1.61
C VAL A 4 0.15 -8.27 0.30
N GLU A 5 1.00 -8.24 -0.72
CA GLU A 5 0.64 -7.73 -2.04
C GLU A 5 -0.32 -8.64 -2.81
N GLY A 6 -0.90 -8.12 -3.89
CA GLY A 6 -1.83 -8.82 -4.76
C GLY A 6 -3.23 -8.97 -4.15
N ARG A 7 -3.92 -10.02 -4.59
CA ARG A 7 -5.24 -10.44 -4.12
C ARG A 7 -5.33 -11.96 -4.02
N GLN A 8 -6.33 -12.44 -3.30
CA GLN A 8 -6.69 -13.85 -3.18
C GLN A 8 -8.20 -14.04 -3.31
N ASP A 9 -8.64 -15.24 -3.68
CA ASP A 9 -10.05 -15.57 -3.83
C ASP A 9 -10.58 -16.35 -2.62
N ILE A 10 -11.87 -16.14 -2.31
CA ILE A 10 -12.55 -16.87 -1.23
C ILE A 10 -13.09 -18.18 -1.80
N VAL A 11 -12.36 -19.28 -1.59
CA VAL A 11 -12.75 -20.61 -2.11
C VAL A 11 -13.47 -21.46 -1.06
N ARG A 12 -13.06 -21.39 0.22
CA ARG A 12 -13.64 -22.19 1.33
C ARG A 12 -13.99 -21.33 2.54
N GLY A 13 -14.59 -20.17 2.28
CA GLY A 13 -14.82 -19.17 3.32
C GLY A 13 -13.50 -18.66 3.89
N ARG A 14 -13.37 -18.59 5.22
CA ARG A 14 -12.17 -18.04 5.87
C ARG A 14 -10.96 -18.99 5.82
N GLU A 15 -11.18 -20.29 5.68
CA GLU A 15 -10.10 -21.28 5.74
C GLU A 15 -9.16 -21.13 4.52
N GLY A 16 -7.85 -21.12 4.78
CA GLY A 16 -6.83 -20.98 3.73
C GLY A 16 -6.56 -19.56 3.25
N LEU A 17 -7.25 -18.53 3.80
CA LEU A 17 -6.93 -17.15 3.48
C LEU A 17 -5.61 -16.71 4.13
N VAL A 18 -4.75 -16.09 3.33
CA VAL A 18 -3.53 -15.43 3.81
C VAL A 18 -3.94 -14.17 4.55
N TYR A 19 -3.56 -14.07 5.82
CA TYR A 19 -3.83 -12.88 6.61
C TYR A 19 -3.15 -11.66 5.99
N GLY A 20 -3.92 -10.58 5.82
CA GLY A 20 -3.38 -9.35 5.28
C GLY A 20 -3.15 -9.35 3.76
N GLN A 21 -3.78 -10.24 2.99
CA GLN A 21 -3.90 -10.14 1.53
C GLN A 21 -5.36 -9.83 1.11
N SER A 22 -5.54 -8.90 0.16
CA SER A 22 -6.87 -8.41 -0.27
C SER A 22 -7.72 -9.53 -0.90
N VAL A 23 -9.05 -9.52 -0.67
CA VAL A 23 -10.01 -10.42 -1.35
C VAL A 23 -10.81 -9.72 -2.46
N THR A 24 -10.55 -8.42 -2.67
CA THR A 24 -11.16 -7.62 -3.73
C THR A 24 -10.08 -7.27 -4.75
N ASP A 25 -9.69 -6.01 -4.87
CA ASP A 25 -8.67 -5.59 -5.84
C ASP A 25 -7.26 -5.87 -5.34
N GLY A 26 -6.35 -6.07 -6.30
CA GLY A 26 -4.93 -6.26 -6.03
C GLY A 26 -4.31 -5.04 -5.35
N CYS A 27 -3.64 -5.27 -4.22
CA CYS A 27 -2.96 -4.22 -3.46
C CYS A 27 -1.45 -4.28 -3.62
N ILE A 28 -0.76 -3.14 -3.56
CA ILE A 28 0.67 -3.12 -3.24
C ILE A 28 0.90 -3.60 -1.79
N GLY A 29 2.03 -4.27 -1.56
CA GLY A 29 2.44 -4.73 -0.24
C GLY A 29 2.94 -3.61 0.68
N TRP A 30 3.31 -3.99 1.90
CA TRP A 30 3.70 -3.03 2.93
C TRP A 30 4.96 -2.23 2.57
N ASP A 31 6.02 -2.89 2.09
CA ASP A 31 7.28 -2.22 1.77
C ASP A 31 7.10 -1.18 0.64
N SER A 32 6.35 -1.53 -0.39
CA SER A 32 5.97 -0.59 -1.46
C SER A 32 5.11 0.57 -0.94
N THR A 33 4.23 0.32 0.02
CA THR A 33 3.44 1.37 0.67
C THR A 33 4.33 2.37 1.40
N VAL A 34 5.28 1.88 2.20
CA VAL A 34 6.24 2.71 2.92
C VAL A 34 7.07 3.55 1.94
N ALA A 35 7.53 2.95 0.85
CA ALA A 35 8.29 3.64 -0.19
C ALA A 35 7.47 4.77 -0.84
N VAL A 36 6.24 4.49 -1.26
CA VAL A 36 5.35 5.48 -1.91
C VAL A 36 5.02 6.63 -0.96
N VAL A 37 4.67 6.35 0.29
CA VAL A 37 4.36 7.40 1.28
C VAL A 37 5.59 8.24 1.60
N SER A 38 6.77 7.62 1.71
CA SER A 38 8.03 8.33 1.92
C SER A 38 8.37 9.27 0.77
N GLN A 39 8.20 8.79 -0.47
CA GLN A 39 8.41 9.59 -1.68
C GLN A 39 7.42 10.76 -1.75
N LEU A 40 6.13 10.51 -1.49
CA LEU A 40 5.10 11.56 -1.46
C LEU A 40 5.44 12.63 -0.41
N ALA A 41 5.84 12.21 0.79
CA ALA A 41 6.23 13.13 1.86
C ALA A 41 7.44 13.99 1.46
N ALA A 42 8.44 13.40 0.79
CA ALA A 42 9.59 14.14 0.26
C ALA A 42 9.18 15.17 -0.80
N ALA A 43 8.32 14.79 -1.75
CA ALA A 43 7.82 15.70 -2.78
C ALA A 43 7.01 16.88 -2.19
N VAL A 44 6.16 16.62 -1.19
CA VAL A 44 5.41 17.68 -0.50
C VAL A 44 6.34 18.65 0.22
N ARG A 45 7.39 18.16 0.90
CA ARG A 45 8.40 19.02 1.55
C ARG A 45 9.13 19.88 0.52
N ALA A 46 9.57 19.30 -0.59
CA ALA A 46 10.24 20.03 -1.67
C ALA A 46 9.36 21.16 -2.22
N ARG A 47 8.08 20.87 -2.50
CA ARG A 47 7.12 21.88 -2.97
C ARG A 47 6.93 23.02 -1.96
N ARG A 48 6.85 22.71 -0.66
CA ARG A 48 6.70 23.74 0.39
C ARG A 48 7.91 24.64 0.51
N ALA A 49 9.12 24.11 0.33
CA ALA A 49 10.35 24.91 0.35
C ALA A 49 10.38 25.94 -0.79
N LEU A 50 9.85 25.59 -1.98
CA LEU A 50 9.77 26.50 -3.12
C LEU A 50 8.74 27.61 -2.94
N GLY A 51 7.66 27.37 -2.19
CA GLY A 51 6.60 28.36 -1.93
C GLY A 51 6.78 29.20 -0.66
N ALA A 52 7.87 28.98 0.07
CA ALA A 52 8.23 29.75 1.27
C ALA A 52 9.27 30.87 0.98
N ALA A 53 9.66 31.04 -0.29
CA ALA A 53 10.40 32.17 -0.82
C ALA A 53 9.43 33.25 -1.31
#